data_AF-A0A1E1WT28-F1
#
_entry.id   AF-A0A1E1WT28-F1
#
_cell.length_a   1.000
_cell.length_b   1.000
_cell.length_c   1.000
_cell.angle_alpha   90.00
_cell.angle_beta   90.00
_cell.angle_gamma   90.00
#
_symmetry.space_group_name_H-M   'P 1'
#
loop_
_entity.id
_entity.type
_entity.pdbx_description
1 polymer ?
#
loop_
_entity_poly.entity_id
_entity_poly.type
_entity_poly.pdbx_seq_one_letter_code
_entity_poly.pdbx_strand_id
1 'polypeptide(L)'
;MPSSDSSDSESDNERQEFSRLGDCEVCGDKKAIYSCPKCEVKTCCLTCVRVHKKELECDGVRDRTKFIRVKDFTDTDLLSDYRLLEECARFVYGVKRDEKKRFTRIDKELPIHLYKLKMAARKRGIVLQFLAQNFSRHKCNSTRYNYKTNIISW
;
A
#
# COMPACT_ATOMS: atom_id res chain seq x y z
N MET A 1 -68.09 -1.80 36.99
CA MET A 1 -66.72 -1.87 37.54
C MET A 1 -66.54 -3.24 38.17
N PRO A 2 -65.41 -3.96 38.00
CA PRO A 2 -64.28 -3.77 37.09
C PRO A 2 -63.87 -5.04 36.28
N SER A 3 -63.00 -4.79 35.29
CA SER A 3 -61.93 -5.63 34.68
C SER A 3 -62.28 -6.94 33.95
N SER A 4 -62.11 -7.08 32.62
CA SER A 4 -60.93 -6.96 31.73
C SER A 4 -59.83 -7.99 32.01
N ASP A 5 -59.74 -9.01 31.14
CA ASP A 5 -58.46 -9.44 30.57
C ASP A 5 -58.70 -10.15 29.24
N SER A 6 -58.58 -9.39 28.16
CA SER A 6 -58.45 -9.89 26.80
C SER A 6 -56.99 -10.29 26.61
N SER A 7 -56.72 -11.58 26.56
CA SER A 7 -55.43 -12.12 26.18
C SER A 7 -55.23 -11.92 24.68
N ASP A 8 -54.71 -10.75 24.30
CA ASP A 8 -54.17 -10.49 22.97
C ASP A 8 -52.87 -11.28 22.81
N SER A 9 -52.93 -12.32 21.98
CA SER A 9 -51.76 -13.05 21.50
C SER A 9 -51.00 -12.15 20.54
N GLU A 10 -49.98 -11.45 21.07
CA GLU A 10 -48.96 -10.77 20.26
C GLU A 10 -48.27 -11.82 19.37
N SER A 11 -48.57 -11.78 18.09
CA SER A 11 -47.84 -12.52 17.06
C SER A 11 -46.56 -11.74 16.77
N ASP A 12 -45.45 -12.21 17.34
CA ASP A 12 -44.12 -11.75 17.01
C ASP A 12 -43.88 -11.92 15.50
N ASN A 13 -44.02 -10.80 14.79
CA ASN A 13 -43.76 -10.69 13.38
C ASN A 13 -42.24 -10.72 13.17
N GLU A 14 -41.67 -11.93 13.12
CA GLU A 14 -40.27 -12.19 12.80
C GLU A 14 -39.94 -11.55 11.43
N ARG A 15 -39.30 -10.37 11.45
CA ARG A 15 -38.73 -9.77 10.25
C ARG A 15 -37.66 -10.71 9.73
N GLN A 16 -37.97 -11.47 8.68
CA GLN A 16 -36.97 -12.23 7.93
C GLN A 16 -35.93 -11.27 7.35
N GLU A 17 -34.83 -11.08 8.08
CA GLU A 17 -33.60 -10.45 7.60
C GLU A 17 -33.04 -11.29 6.45
N PHE A 18 -33.47 -10.97 5.22
CA PHE A 18 -32.87 -11.53 4.01
C PHE A 18 -31.47 -10.95 3.86
N SER A 19 -30.45 -11.75 4.20
CA SER A 19 -29.06 -11.38 3.92
C SER A 19 -28.88 -11.34 2.40
N ARG A 20 -28.46 -10.17 1.88
CA ARG A 20 -28.13 -10.00 0.45
C ARG A 20 -27.02 -10.95 -0.04
N LEU A 21 -26.22 -11.47 0.88
CA LEU A 21 -25.16 -12.42 0.55
C LEU A 21 -25.68 -13.86 0.49
N GLY A 22 -26.80 -14.19 1.12
CA GLY A 22 -27.26 -15.57 1.27
C GLY A 22 -26.45 -16.34 2.32
N ASP A 23 -26.34 -17.65 2.14
CA ASP A 23 -25.64 -18.54 3.08
C ASP A 23 -24.14 -18.63 2.82
N CYS A 24 -23.39 -19.06 3.83
CA CYS A 24 -21.95 -19.26 3.70
C CYS A 24 -21.64 -20.40 2.74
N GLU A 25 -20.81 -20.12 1.73
CA GLU A 25 -20.39 -21.10 0.72
C GLU A 25 -19.36 -22.11 1.23
N VAL A 26 -18.82 -21.91 2.44
CA VAL A 26 -17.81 -22.80 3.04
C VAL A 26 -18.43 -23.79 4.02
N CYS A 27 -19.34 -23.33 4.90
CA CYS A 27 -19.97 -24.21 5.89
C CYS A 27 -21.45 -24.48 5.66
N GLY A 28 -22.17 -23.67 4.88
CA GLY A 28 -23.61 -23.83 4.63
C GLY A 28 -24.53 -23.54 5.83
N ASP A 29 -24.02 -23.59 7.06
CA ASP A 29 -24.84 -23.54 8.28
C ASP A 29 -25.36 -22.16 8.66
N LYS A 30 -24.66 -21.09 8.26
CA LYS A 30 -24.92 -19.71 8.70
C LYS A 30 -24.98 -18.76 7.51
N LYS A 31 -25.77 -17.70 7.64
CA LYS A 31 -25.81 -16.58 6.69
C LYS A 31 -24.42 -15.97 6.54
N ALA A 32 -24.01 -15.71 5.31
CA ALA A 32 -22.76 -15.05 5.00
C ALA A 32 -22.82 -13.55 5.39
N ILE A 33 -21.72 -13.06 5.93
CA ILE A 33 -21.55 -11.64 6.35
C ILE A 33 -20.31 -10.99 5.71
N TYR A 34 -19.42 -11.78 5.12
CA TYR A 34 -18.23 -11.32 4.40
C TYR A 34 -18.22 -11.87 2.98
N SER A 35 -17.62 -11.13 2.05
CA SER A 35 -17.34 -11.61 0.69
C SER A 35 -15.88 -11.33 0.34
N CYS A 36 -15.19 -12.31 -0.24
CA CYS A 36 -13.79 -12.20 -0.59
C CYS A 36 -13.60 -11.25 -1.80
N PRO A 37 -12.71 -10.24 -1.73
CA PRO A 37 -12.59 -9.26 -2.82
C PRO A 37 -11.89 -9.80 -4.08
N LYS A 38 -11.32 -11.02 -4.03
CA LYS A 38 -10.68 -11.67 -5.19
C LYS A 38 -11.59 -12.68 -5.89
N CYS A 39 -12.14 -13.62 -5.13
CA CYS A 39 -12.93 -14.73 -5.65
C CYS A 39 -14.43 -14.62 -5.33
N GLU A 40 -14.85 -13.55 -4.65
CA GLU A 40 -16.25 -13.23 -4.30
C GLU A 40 -16.94 -14.23 -3.37
N VAL A 41 -16.23 -15.29 -2.94
CA VAL A 41 -16.71 -16.32 -2.03
C VAL A 41 -17.27 -15.73 -0.75
N LYS A 42 -18.48 -16.16 -0.39
CA LYS A 42 -19.25 -15.62 0.72
C LYS A 42 -19.06 -16.44 1.98
N THR A 43 -18.68 -15.78 3.07
CA THR A 43 -18.28 -16.43 4.32
C THR A 43 -18.98 -15.83 5.53
N CYS A 44 -19.29 -16.66 6.54
CA CYS A 44 -19.95 -16.21 7.76
C CYS A 44 -18.99 -15.81 8.89
N CYS A 45 -17.72 -16.23 8.83
CA CYS A 45 -16.75 -16.00 9.90
C CYS A 45 -15.30 -16.16 9.43
N LEU A 46 -14.35 -15.76 10.29
CA LEU A 46 -12.91 -15.80 9.99
C LEU A 46 -12.39 -17.22 9.70
N THR A 47 -12.94 -18.25 10.34
CA THR A 47 -12.54 -19.63 10.06
C THR A 47 -12.90 -20.01 8.62
N CYS A 48 -14.11 -19.71 8.15
CA CYS A 48 -14.51 -19.89 6.76
C CYS A 48 -13.68 -19.04 5.79
N VAL A 49 -13.28 -17.83 6.18
CA VAL A 49 -12.34 -17.01 5.39
C VAL A 49 -10.99 -17.75 5.23
N ARG A 50 -10.44 -18.32 6.30
CA ARG A 50 -9.15 -19.03 6.23
C ARG A 50 -9.23 -20.34 5.44
N VAL A 51 -10.34 -21.07 5.59
CA VAL A 51 -10.57 -22.33 4.87
C VAL A 51 -10.61 -22.08 3.37
N HIS A 52 -11.47 -21.17 2.87
CA HIS A 52 -11.51 -20.93 1.42
C HIS A 52 -10.19 -20.40 0.87
N LYS A 53 -9.47 -19.55 1.63
CA LYS A 53 -8.15 -19.06 1.20
C LYS A 53 -7.15 -20.20 1.02
N LYS A 54 -7.22 -21.22 1.87
CA LYS A 54 -6.35 -22.39 1.80
C LYS A 54 -6.77 -23.33 0.66
N GLU A 55 -8.07 -23.61 0.52
CA GLU A 55 -8.58 -24.59 -0.44
C GLU A 55 -8.59 -24.06 -1.88
N LEU A 56 -8.85 -22.76 -2.06
CA LEU A 56 -8.90 -22.10 -3.38
C LEU A 56 -7.58 -21.38 -3.71
N GLU A 57 -6.52 -21.57 -2.92
CA GLU A 57 -5.23 -20.90 -3.08
C GLU A 57 -5.38 -19.37 -3.27
N CYS A 58 -6.23 -18.76 -2.45
CA CYS A 58 -6.63 -17.36 -2.55
C CYS A 58 -5.90 -16.50 -1.52
N ASP A 59 -5.15 -15.49 -1.98
CA ASP A 59 -4.53 -14.44 -1.16
C ASP A 59 -5.57 -13.46 -0.58
N GLY A 60 -6.72 -13.34 -1.25
CA GLY A 60 -7.81 -12.43 -0.87
C GLY A 60 -7.50 -10.97 -1.19
N VAL A 61 -6.63 -10.72 -2.17
CA VAL A 61 -6.33 -9.40 -2.70
C VAL A 61 -6.98 -9.27 -4.06
N ARG A 62 -7.83 -8.25 -4.24
CA ARG A 62 -8.45 -7.98 -5.55
C ARG A 62 -7.38 -7.67 -6.59
N ASP A 63 -7.39 -8.40 -7.70
CA ASP A 63 -6.58 -8.05 -8.86
C ASP A 63 -7.21 -6.83 -9.56
N ARG A 64 -6.57 -5.67 -9.38
CA ARG A 64 -7.02 -4.41 -9.98
C ARG A 64 -6.67 -4.29 -11.46
N THR A 65 -5.82 -5.18 -11.98
CA THR A 65 -5.28 -5.13 -13.35
C THR A 65 -5.76 -6.28 -14.21
N LYS A 66 -6.80 -7.00 -13.76
CA LYS A 66 -7.39 -8.11 -14.50
C LYS A 66 -7.87 -7.63 -15.87
N PHE A 67 -7.53 -8.38 -16.91
CA PHE A 67 -8.02 -8.10 -18.26
C PHE A 67 -9.54 -8.27 -18.36
N ILE A 68 -10.21 -7.25 -18.89
CA ILE A 68 -11.64 -7.24 -19.18
C ILE A 68 -11.79 -6.98 -20.67
N ARG A 69 -12.58 -7.82 -21.35
CA ARG A 69 -12.88 -7.61 -22.76
C ARG A 69 -13.72 -6.36 -22.91
N VAL A 70 -13.53 -5.61 -23.99
CA VAL A 70 -14.26 -4.36 -24.26
C VAL A 70 -15.78 -4.52 -24.18
N LYS A 71 -16.32 -5.68 -24.57
CA LYS A 71 -17.76 -5.98 -24.49
C LYS A 71 -18.29 -6.08 -23.06
N ASP A 72 -17.43 -6.51 -22.14
CA ASP A 72 -17.76 -6.76 -20.74
C ASP A 72 -17.30 -5.59 -19.84
N PHE A 73 -16.75 -4.52 -20.44
CA PHE A 73 -16.19 -3.38 -19.74
C PHE A 73 -17.30 -2.41 -19.30
N THR A 74 -17.40 -2.17 -17.99
CA THR A 74 -18.45 -1.36 -17.39
C THR A 74 -17.90 -0.05 -16.81
N ASP A 75 -18.79 0.90 -16.50
CA ASP A 75 -18.42 2.16 -15.83
C ASP A 75 -17.74 1.92 -14.47
N THR A 76 -18.07 0.82 -13.79
CA THR A 76 -17.40 0.45 -12.53
C THR A 76 -15.94 0.05 -12.73
N ASP A 77 -15.61 -0.56 -13.86
CA ASP A 77 -14.24 -0.93 -14.21
C ASP A 77 -13.43 0.32 -14.57
N LEU A 78 -14.02 1.24 -15.34
CA LEU A 78 -13.41 2.54 -15.65
C LEU A 78 -13.08 3.34 -14.38
N LEU A 79 -14.01 3.38 -13.41
CA LEU A 79 -13.76 4.04 -12.12
C LEU A 79 -12.65 3.35 -11.32
N SER A 80 -12.57 2.02 -11.38
CA SER A 80 -11.48 1.26 -10.75
C SER A 80 -10.12 1.65 -11.35
N ASP A 81 -10.03 1.71 -12.69
CA ASP A 81 -8.81 2.08 -13.40
C ASP A 81 -8.40 3.53 -13.12
N TYR A 82 -9.36 4.45 -13.14
CA TYR A 82 -9.12 5.85 -12.79
C TYR A 82 -8.53 6.00 -11.39
N ARG A 83 -9.13 5.32 -10.39
CA ARG A 83 -8.63 5.33 -9.00
C ARG A 83 -7.24 4.73 -8.89
N LEU A 84 -6.95 3.67 -9.63
CA LEU A 84 -5.61 3.08 -9.69
C LEU A 84 -4.58 4.09 -10.21
N LEU A 85 -4.89 4.77 -11.32
CA LEU A 85 -4.00 5.79 -11.89
C LEU A 85 -3.79 6.97 -10.93
N GLU A 86 -4.84 7.40 -10.23
CA GLU A 86 -4.76 8.46 -9.23
C GLU A 86 -3.87 8.06 -8.04
N GLU A 87 -4.00 6.83 -7.54
CA GLU A 87 -3.14 6.28 -6.48
C GLU A 87 -1.67 6.22 -6.92
N CYS A 88 -1.41 5.73 -8.13
CA CYS A 88 -0.07 5.72 -8.71
C CYS A 88 0.51 7.14 -8.83
N ALA A 89 -0.28 8.09 -9.32
CA ALA A 89 0.12 9.48 -9.40
C ALA A 89 0.45 10.04 -8.01
N ARG A 90 -0.45 9.85 -7.03
CA ARG A 90 -0.26 10.29 -5.64
C ARG A 90 1.02 9.70 -5.03
N PHE A 91 1.31 8.42 -5.28
CA PHE A 91 2.54 7.78 -4.84
C PHE A 91 3.78 8.44 -5.47
N VAL A 92 3.79 8.66 -6.79
CA VAL A 92 4.92 9.31 -7.48
C VAL A 92 5.12 10.74 -6.98
N TYR A 93 4.04 11.50 -6.80
CA TYR A 93 4.10 12.86 -6.24
C TYR A 93 4.61 12.84 -4.79
N GLY A 94 4.14 11.91 -3.96
CA GLY A 94 4.61 11.71 -2.60
C GLY A 94 6.10 11.41 -2.56
N VAL A 95 6.56 10.47 -3.39
CA VAL A 95 7.99 10.13 -3.52
C VAL A 95 8.83 11.31 -4.02
N LYS A 96 8.32 12.12 -4.96
CA LYS A 96 9.02 13.32 -5.45
C LYS A 96 9.17 14.39 -4.36
N ARG A 97 8.19 14.49 -3.46
CA ARG A 97 8.18 15.46 -2.35
C ARG A 97 8.86 14.95 -1.08
N ASP A 98 9.07 13.64 -0.95
CA ASP A 98 9.71 13.04 0.21
C ASP A 98 11.15 13.56 0.37
N GLU A 99 11.36 14.37 1.41
CA GLU A 99 12.64 14.97 1.74
C GLU A 99 13.73 13.92 1.99
N LYS A 100 13.36 12.76 2.54
CA LYS A 100 14.32 11.66 2.77
C LYS A 100 14.84 11.10 1.45
N LYS A 101 14.00 11.08 0.42
CA LYS A 101 14.36 10.63 -0.92
C LYS A 101 15.01 11.72 -1.79
N ARG A 102 14.84 13.00 -1.44
CA ARG A 102 15.56 14.12 -2.06
C ARG A 102 17.08 13.92 -2.01
N PHE A 103 17.59 13.33 -0.93
CA PHE A 103 19.02 13.07 -0.72
C PHE A 103 19.51 11.71 -1.22
N THR A 104 18.61 10.78 -1.57
CA THR A 104 18.94 9.51 -2.22
C THR A 104 18.78 9.55 -3.73
N ARG A 105 18.11 10.57 -4.27
CA ARG A 105 18.27 10.92 -5.67
C ARG A 105 19.75 11.20 -5.86
N ILE A 106 20.39 10.38 -6.69
CA ILE A 106 21.72 10.65 -7.20
C ILE A 106 21.54 11.89 -8.08
N ASP A 107 21.52 13.08 -7.46
CA ASP A 107 21.84 14.30 -8.17
C ASP A 107 23.20 14.01 -8.81
N LYS A 108 23.19 13.94 -10.14
CA LYS A 108 24.37 13.55 -10.93
C LYS A 108 25.54 14.51 -10.68
N GLU A 109 25.28 15.65 -10.05
CA GLU A 109 26.27 16.68 -9.76
C GLU A 109 26.50 16.81 -8.25
N LEU A 110 27.69 16.39 -7.81
CA LEU A 110 28.18 16.68 -6.47
C LEU A 110 28.25 18.20 -6.27
N PRO A 111 27.93 18.71 -5.06
CA PRO A 111 28.25 20.09 -4.69
C PRO A 111 29.70 20.44 -5.04
N ILE A 112 29.94 21.66 -5.54
CA ILE A 112 31.22 22.10 -6.11
C ILE A 112 32.42 21.77 -5.21
N HIS A 113 32.28 21.94 -3.89
CA HIS A 113 33.37 21.66 -2.96
C HIS A 113 33.71 20.16 -2.85
N LEU A 114 32.71 19.28 -2.89
CA LEU A 114 32.91 17.82 -2.90
C LEU A 114 33.44 17.35 -4.25
N TYR A 115 33.01 17.96 -5.35
CA TYR A 115 33.56 17.69 -6.67
C TYR A 115 35.06 18.02 -6.71
N LYS A 116 35.46 19.19 -6.21
CA LYS A 116 36.88 19.58 -6.15
C LYS A 116 37.70 18.68 -5.22
N LEU A 117 37.14 18.28 -4.07
CA LEU A 117 37.77 17.28 -3.18
C LEU A 117 37.97 15.94 -3.91
N LYS A 118 36.96 15.46 -4.64
CA LYS A 118 37.06 14.23 -5.45
C LYS A 118 38.14 14.34 -6.53
N MET A 119 38.24 15.48 -7.20
CA MET A 119 39.26 15.73 -8.22
C MET A 119 40.66 15.79 -7.60
N ALA A 120 40.83 16.46 -6.46
CA ALA A 120 42.09 16.51 -5.73
C ALA A 120 42.53 15.12 -5.23
N ALA A 121 41.60 14.31 -4.73
CA ALA A 121 41.87 12.93 -4.33
C ALA A 121 42.27 12.06 -5.54
N ARG A 122 41.54 12.18 -6.66
CA ARG A 122 41.84 11.45 -7.90
C ARG A 122 43.21 11.80 -8.47
N LYS A 123 43.61 13.08 -8.41
CA LYS A 123 44.95 13.54 -8.81
C LYS A 123 46.07 12.88 -7.99
N ARG A 124 45.77 12.44 -6.77
CA ARG A 124 46.70 11.72 -5.87
C ARG A 124 46.56 10.20 -5.97
N GLY A 125 45.78 9.68 -6.93
CA GLY A 125 45.53 8.26 -7.09
C GLY A 125 44.50 7.66 -6.11
N ILE A 126 43.77 8.50 -5.35
CA ILE A 126 42.77 8.03 -4.37
C ILE A 126 41.38 8.06 -5.00
N VAL A 127 40.69 6.91 -4.98
CA VAL A 127 39.30 6.79 -5.44
C VAL A 127 38.35 7.17 -4.31
N LEU A 128 37.88 8.42 -4.31
CA LEU A 128 36.92 8.92 -3.32
C LEU A 128 35.47 8.73 -3.77
N GLN A 129 34.69 8.01 -2.97
CA GLN A 129 33.24 7.83 -3.12
C GLN A 129 32.51 8.46 -1.94
N PHE A 130 31.43 9.19 -2.20
CA PHE A 130 30.60 9.80 -1.16
C PHE A 130 29.37 8.95 -0.90
N LEU A 131 29.06 8.80 0.38
CA LEU A 131 27.82 8.20 0.84
C LEU A 131 26.69 9.24 0.72
N ALA A 132 25.43 8.82 0.63
CA ALA A 132 24.31 9.77 0.57
C ALA A 132 24.19 10.59 1.87
N GLN A 133 23.63 11.81 1.76
CA GLN A 133 23.62 12.81 2.85
C GLN A 133 22.88 12.34 4.12
N ASN A 134 21.98 11.36 3.99
CA ASN A 134 21.18 10.81 5.07
C ASN A 134 21.93 9.84 5.99
N PHE A 135 23.08 9.30 5.57
CA PHE A 135 23.83 8.34 6.38
C PHE A 135 24.61 9.02 7.52
N SER A 136 24.58 8.45 8.73
CA SER A 136 25.32 8.98 9.89
C SER A 136 26.82 9.10 9.61
N ARG A 137 27.40 8.13 8.89
CA ARG A 137 28.81 8.15 8.47
C ARG A 137 29.14 9.36 7.58
N HIS A 138 28.20 9.80 6.74
CA HIS A 138 28.38 11.01 5.95
C HIS A 138 28.33 12.27 6.82
N LYS A 139 27.40 12.31 7.78
CA LYS A 139 27.27 13.45 8.71
C LYS A 139 28.49 13.64 9.60
N CYS A 140 29.10 12.54 10.05
CA CYS A 140 30.33 12.57 10.85
C CYS A 140 31.60 12.76 10.01
N ASN A 141 31.51 12.82 8.69
CA ASN A 141 32.68 12.96 7.83
C ASN A 141 33.25 14.39 7.92
N SER A 142 34.43 14.50 8.55
CA SER A 142 35.20 15.74 8.71
C SER A 142 36.11 16.07 7.54
N THR A 143 36.10 15.27 6.47
CA THR A 143 37.04 15.42 5.37
C THR A 143 36.79 16.74 4.62
N ARG A 144 37.87 17.49 4.39
CA ARG A 144 37.86 18.82 3.77
C ARG A 144 39.06 18.96 2.85
N TYR A 145 38.89 19.74 1.77
CA TYR A 145 39.99 20.11 0.88
C TYR A 145 40.29 21.60 1.03
N ASN A 146 41.53 21.93 1.39
CA ASN A 146 42.02 23.30 1.43
C ASN A 146 42.66 23.67 0.09
N TYR A 147 42.01 24.60 -0.63
CA TYR A 147 42.42 25.03 -1.97
C TYR A 147 43.75 25.79 -1.99
N LYS A 148 44.04 26.57 -0.93
CA LYS A 148 45.23 27.43 -0.89
C LYS A 148 46.50 26.62 -0.71
N THR A 149 46.44 25.64 0.18
CA THR A 149 47.57 24.78 0.50
C THR A 149 47.59 23.50 -0.34
N ASN A 150 46.52 23.22 -1.09
CA ASN A 150 46.30 21.95 -1.78
C ASN A 150 46.54 20.77 -0.82
N ILE A 151 45.81 20.74 0.30
CA ILE A 151 45.89 19.67 1.30
C ILE A 151 44.48 19.11 1.54
N ILE A 152 44.37 17.78 1.62
CA ILE A 152 43.15 17.08 2.03
C ILE A 152 43.36 16.71 3.51
N SER A 153 42.49 17.20 4.39
CA SER A 153 42.39 16.79 5.78
C SER A 153 41.21 15.82 5.90
N TRP A 154 41.38 14.71 6.62
CA TRP A 154 40.34 13.69 6.78
C TRP A 154 39.54 13.91 8.06
#